data_AF-A0A165G9V5-F1
#
_entry.id   AF-A0A165G9V5-F1
#
_cell.length_a   1.000
_cell.length_b   1.000
_cell.length_c   1.000
_cell.angle_alpha   90.00
_cell.angle_beta   90.00
_cell.angle_gamma   90.00
#
_symmetry.space_group_name_H-M   'P 1'
#
loop_
_entity.id
_entity.type
_entity.pdbx_description
1 polymer ?
#
loop_
_entity_poly.entity_id
_entity_poly.type
_entity_poly.pdbx_seq_one_letter_code
_entity_poly.pdbx_strand_id
1 'polypeptide(L)'
;MPGLQGFSNGMFACMPVYSKAAVSAQCNAIADAHWHMNVHYDHVMASSKKEVAQSRNVRLEREGICVRTPKLPRLRNVTINGYRFRVSPILDGLFRFMAERHRIFKRRLEGRPAPWTDDPILASYPFTNVFRVYDKTTQFVLHRVIPGGSQDMQESCFRVMLFRLFNHTGTWQLLQDHFGEISWRQFDLKQYESVLSAAYAARRTLYGHAYILPAPRFGAGGINAVNHLRLLQIMMDMNAPERLKRFQYLKDAHGWLCLFPSLSDFTALQLLLDLNMLPHFKWNEDEWVALGPGSMQCIQKIFGEAVKGHEYEAFQYLHATQHEHFSRLGFTPDLLPRLHPDHRPGITMVDLEHSLCECEKYSRERWPNIKGKRTQVGKSTFTPKSITITADLPAHWLEHPPSHVATPHRPPPIRAADGEPPEYEVSHIVAERVTRDSVQYLIRWAGYAPHEDTWQNVADLQGASMALREWQSFKEDIHRKMAVYKHSDSIFGSSGNRRL
;
A
#
# COMPACT_ATOMS: atom_id res chain seq x y z
N MET A 1 40.71 -46.49 7.83
CA MET A 1 40.98 -46.66 6.38
C MET A 1 39.84 -47.47 5.79
N PRO A 2 39.34 -47.19 4.57
CA PRO A 2 38.80 -45.94 3.98
C PRO A 2 37.36 -46.22 3.40
N GLY A 3 36.54 -45.33 2.83
CA GLY A 3 36.58 -43.91 2.43
C GLY A 3 35.15 -43.49 1.97
N LEU A 4 34.83 -42.19 2.00
CA LEU A 4 34.56 -41.31 0.83
C LEU A 4 33.17 -41.56 0.17
N GLN A 5 32.22 -40.63 -0.02
CA GLN A 5 32.18 -39.18 -0.22
C GLN A 5 30.73 -38.68 0.05
N GLY A 6 30.54 -37.45 0.52
CA GLY A 6 29.23 -36.81 0.68
C GLY A 6 29.33 -35.29 0.68
N PHE A 7 29.47 -34.76 -0.54
CA PHE A 7 29.45 -33.38 -1.03
C PHE A 7 29.35 -32.20 -0.04
N SER A 8 30.37 -31.37 -0.16
CA SER A 8 30.64 -30.05 0.42
C SER A 8 29.53 -29.00 0.22
N ASN A 9 29.29 -28.26 1.31
CA ASN A 9 29.05 -26.81 1.37
C ASN A 9 29.02 -26.07 0.03
N GLY A 10 27.82 -25.74 -0.44
CA GLY A 10 27.58 -24.86 -1.58
C GLY A 10 27.16 -23.45 -1.13
N MET A 11 28.12 -22.53 -1.23
CA MET A 11 27.98 -21.07 -1.41
C MET A 11 27.06 -20.29 -0.45
N PHE A 12 27.65 -19.94 0.69
CA PHE A 12 27.58 -18.56 1.17
C PHE A 12 28.17 -17.65 0.08
N ALA A 13 27.31 -16.95 -0.66
CA ALA A 13 27.73 -15.78 -1.41
C ALA A 13 27.51 -14.55 -0.53
N CYS A 14 28.60 -14.08 0.08
CA CYS A 14 28.79 -12.64 0.23
C CYS A 14 28.42 -11.96 -1.10
N MET A 15 27.77 -10.79 -1.03
CA MET A 15 27.66 -9.91 -2.17
C MET A 15 29.01 -9.88 -2.92
N PRO A 16 29.06 -10.20 -4.22
CA PRO A 16 30.25 -9.92 -4.99
C PRO A 16 30.47 -8.41 -4.92
N VAL A 17 31.65 -8.02 -4.48
CA VAL A 17 32.15 -6.66 -4.59
C VAL A 17 31.94 -6.20 -6.03
N TYR A 18 31.17 -5.12 -6.16
CA TYR A 18 30.73 -4.39 -7.35
C TYR A 18 31.63 -4.56 -8.59
N SER A 19 31.05 -5.04 -9.70
CA SER A 19 31.51 -4.58 -11.02
C SER A 19 30.77 -3.29 -11.33
N LYS A 20 31.49 -2.16 -11.29
CA LYS A 20 30.98 -0.82 -11.61
C LYS A 20 30.23 -0.83 -12.95
N ALA A 21 28.93 -0.64 -12.92
CA ALA A 21 28.04 -0.64 -14.07
C ALA A 21 27.33 0.70 -14.15
N ALA A 22 27.62 1.46 -15.20
CA ALA A 22 27.12 2.81 -15.38
C ALA A 22 26.18 2.84 -16.59
N VAL A 23 25.05 3.54 -16.44
CA VAL A 23 24.00 3.64 -17.49
C VAL A 23 23.75 5.10 -17.79
N SER A 24 23.80 5.46 -19.07
CA SER A 24 23.41 6.76 -19.59
C SER A 24 21.96 7.06 -19.20
N ALA A 25 21.74 8.12 -18.42
CA ALA A 25 20.40 8.60 -18.14
C ALA A 25 20.02 9.68 -19.16
N GLN A 26 18.84 9.57 -19.78
CA GLN A 26 18.28 10.71 -20.52
C GLN A 26 18.14 11.92 -19.56
N CYS A 27 18.78 13.03 -19.93
CA CYS A 27 19.02 14.25 -19.13
C CYS A 27 17.80 15.03 -18.58
N ASN A 28 16.62 14.43 -18.40
CA ASN A 28 15.44 15.17 -17.94
C ASN A 28 15.00 14.91 -16.49
N ALA A 29 15.73 14.15 -15.66
CA ALA A 29 15.21 13.86 -14.30
C ALA A 29 16.22 13.67 -13.15
N ILE A 30 17.54 13.68 -13.38
CA ILE A 30 18.51 13.53 -12.27
C ILE A 30 19.01 14.89 -11.75
N ALA A 31 18.74 15.98 -12.48
CA ALA A 31 19.08 17.34 -12.06
C ALA A 31 17.90 18.07 -11.40
N ASP A 32 18.12 18.46 -10.14
CA ASP A 32 17.43 19.51 -9.38
C ASP A 32 15.90 19.42 -9.21
N ALA A 33 15.44 18.38 -8.49
CA ALA A 33 14.25 18.52 -7.66
C ALA A 33 14.64 19.15 -6.31
N HIS A 34 14.58 20.48 -6.22
CA HIS A 34 14.69 21.23 -4.96
C HIS A 34 13.57 20.81 -4.01
N TRP A 35 13.88 19.96 -3.03
CA TRP A 35 13.01 19.69 -1.88
C TRP A 35 13.37 20.62 -0.72
N HIS A 36 12.75 21.80 -0.70
CA HIS A 36 12.70 22.67 0.47
C HIS A 36 11.25 22.99 0.85
N MET A 37 10.51 21.98 1.33
CA MET A 37 9.21 22.19 1.97
C MET A 37 9.05 21.29 3.18
N ASN A 38 9.80 21.59 4.25
CA ASN A 38 9.40 21.16 5.61
C ASN A 38 9.83 22.14 6.72
N VAL A 39 10.33 23.34 6.38
CA VAL A 39 10.71 24.36 7.37
C VAL A 39 9.58 25.37 7.63
N HIS A 40 8.48 25.32 6.87
CA HIS A 40 7.45 26.36 6.93
C HIS A 40 6.47 26.24 8.11
N TYR A 41 6.41 25.09 8.79
CA TYR A 41 5.44 24.85 9.86
C TYR A 41 5.74 25.68 11.13
N ASP A 42 7.01 25.79 11.52
CA ASP A 42 7.39 26.56 12.73
C ASP A 42 7.18 28.07 12.54
N HIS A 43 7.32 28.58 11.31
CA HIS A 43 7.13 29.99 10.99
C HIS A 43 5.64 30.39 10.95
N VAL A 44 4.76 29.50 10.47
CA VAL A 44 3.31 29.74 10.43
C VAL A 44 2.71 29.69 11.85
N MET A 45 3.21 28.80 12.72
CA MET A 45 2.77 28.72 14.12
C MET A 45 3.25 29.90 14.99
N ALA A 46 4.40 30.51 14.66
CA ALA A 46 4.84 31.75 15.30
C ALA A 46 3.97 32.97 14.90
N SER A 47 3.45 32.95 13.67
CA SER A 47 2.61 34.01 13.11
C SER A 47 1.18 33.98 13.66
N SER A 48 0.59 32.79 13.87
CA SER A 48 -0.78 32.66 14.40
C SER A 48 -0.90 32.99 15.89
N LYS A 49 0.20 32.90 16.66
CA LYS A 49 0.22 33.33 18.08
C LYS A 49 -0.01 34.83 18.26
N LYS A 50 0.21 35.67 17.23
CA LYS A 50 -0.04 37.12 17.30
C LYS A 50 -1.49 37.52 17.00
N GLU A 51 -2.29 36.66 16.38
CA GLU A 51 -3.71 36.96 16.09
C GLU A 51 -4.70 36.32 17.07
N VAL A 52 -4.27 35.35 17.90
CA VAL A 52 -5.15 34.64 18.86
C VAL A 52 -5.32 35.41 20.19
N ALA A 53 -4.73 36.59 20.35
CA ALA A 53 -4.88 37.44 21.54
C ALA A 53 -6.17 38.29 21.56
N GLN A 54 -7.00 38.27 20.51
CA GLN A 54 -8.26 39.05 20.44
C GLN A 54 -9.48 38.19 20.14
N SER A 55 -9.76 37.18 20.97
CA SER A 55 -11.08 36.52 20.96
C SER A 55 -11.38 35.84 22.30
N ARG A 56 -11.21 36.57 23.40
CA ARG A 56 -11.84 36.22 24.68
C ARG A 56 -13.00 37.17 24.93
N ASN A 57 -14.21 36.71 24.63
CA ASN A 57 -15.44 37.00 25.36
C ASN A 57 -16.62 36.29 24.66
N VAL A 58 -16.98 35.11 25.16
CA VAL A 58 -18.31 34.53 24.90
C VAL A 58 -19.13 34.80 26.14
N ARG A 59 -19.89 35.91 26.11
CA ARG A 59 -21.00 36.16 27.02
C ARG A 59 -22.25 35.74 26.29
N LEU A 60 -22.99 34.81 26.90
CA LEU A 60 -24.33 34.41 26.50
C LEU A 60 -25.24 35.64 26.51
N GLU A 61 -25.87 35.97 25.38
CA GLU A 61 -27.21 36.56 25.38
C GLU A 61 -27.88 36.47 24.00
N ARG A 62 -29.20 36.29 24.08
CA ARG A 62 -30.16 36.12 22.99
C ARG A 62 -30.28 37.43 22.22
N GLU A 63 -30.28 37.37 20.90
CA GLU A 63 -31.18 38.11 19.98
C GLU A 63 -30.73 37.91 18.51
N GLY A 64 -31.69 37.87 17.60
CA GLY A 64 -31.56 37.38 16.23
C GLY A 64 -30.67 38.21 15.30
N ILE A 65 -29.36 38.01 15.37
CA ILE A 65 -28.40 38.50 14.37
C ILE A 65 -27.99 37.33 13.48
N CYS A 66 -28.32 37.39 12.20
CA CYS A 66 -27.80 36.49 11.17
C CYS A 66 -26.29 36.73 11.04
N VAL A 67 -25.49 36.01 11.83
CA VAL A 67 -24.03 35.96 11.64
C VAL A 67 -23.78 35.26 10.32
N ARG A 68 -23.53 36.04 9.26
CA ARG A 68 -23.06 35.51 7.98
C ARG A 68 -21.74 34.79 8.24
N THR A 69 -21.77 33.46 8.24
CA THR A 69 -20.58 32.63 8.30
C THR A 69 -19.68 33.04 7.12
N PRO A 70 -18.39 33.36 7.33
CA PRO A 70 -17.49 33.73 6.24
C PRO A 70 -17.51 32.64 5.16
N LYS A 71 -17.72 33.02 3.88
CA LYS A 71 -17.62 32.06 2.78
C LYS A 71 -16.18 31.59 2.68
N LEU A 72 -15.92 30.33 3.03
CA LEU A 72 -14.60 29.71 2.89
C LEU A 72 -14.09 29.86 1.45
N PRO A 73 -12.81 30.24 1.25
CA PRO A 73 -12.26 30.43 -0.08
C PRO A 73 -12.27 29.11 -0.86
N ARG A 74 -13.02 29.09 -1.97
CA ARG A 74 -13.08 27.94 -2.87
C ARG A 74 -11.96 28.03 -3.90
N LEU A 75 -11.12 27.00 -3.95
CA LEU A 75 -10.12 26.85 -5.01
C LEU A 75 -10.84 26.52 -6.32
N ARG A 76 -10.62 27.34 -7.35
CA ARG A 76 -11.17 27.12 -8.70
C ARG A 76 -10.18 26.39 -9.60
N ASN A 77 -8.90 26.67 -9.45
CA ASN A 77 -7.83 26.07 -10.21
C ASN A 77 -6.61 25.87 -9.31
N VAL A 78 -5.78 24.88 -9.64
CA VAL A 78 -4.46 24.65 -9.05
C VAL A 78 -3.43 24.43 -10.14
N THR A 79 -2.17 24.70 -9.85
CA THR A 79 -1.05 24.42 -10.75
C THR A 79 -0.22 23.27 -10.16
N ILE A 80 -0.01 22.21 -10.93
CA ILE A 80 0.72 21.01 -10.53
C ILE A 80 1.70 20.70 -11.64
N ASN A 81 3.01 20.70 -11.33
CA ASN A 81 4.10 20.53 -12.30
C ASN A 81 3.95 21.38 -13.57
N GLY A 82 3.56 22.65 -13.41
CA GLY A 82 3.37 23.60 -14.52
C GLY A 82 2.03 23.48 -15.26
N TYR A 83 1.25 22.44 -15.01
CA TYR A 83 -0.08 22.24 -15.60
C TYR A 83 -1.17 22.84 -14.71
N ARG A 84 -2.10 23.58 -15.31
CA ARG A 84 -3.22 24.21 -14.60
C ARG A 84 -4.47 23.34 -14.68
N PHE A 85 -4.96 22.86 -13.54
CA PHE A 85 -6.15 22.02 -13.44
C PHE A 85 -7.33 22.77 -12.81
N ARG A 86 -8.53 22.61 -13.38
CA ARG A 86 -9.77 23.07 -12.76
C ARG A 86 -10.15 22.12 -11.63
N VAL A 87 -10.57 22.67 -10.51
CA VAL A 87 -10.89 21.89 -9.31
C VAL A 87 -12.40 21.77 -9.12
N SER A 88 -12.87 20.57 -8.78
CA SER A 88 -14.25 20.29 -8.41
C SER A 88 -14.47 20.38 -6.90
N PRO A 89 -15.73 20.48 -6.43
CA PRO A 89 -16.05 20.49 -4.98
C PRO A 89 -15.58 19.24 -4.21
N ILE A 90 -15.22 18.16 -4.91
CA ILE A 90 -14.75 16.90 -4.31
C ILE A 90 -13.41 17.11 -3.59
N LEU A 91 -12.59 18.09 -3.99
CA LEU A 91 -11.36 18.43 -3.25
C LEU A 91 -11.68 18.74 -1.79
N ASP A 92 -12.58 19.69 -1.56
CA ASP A 92 -13.00 20.04 -0.21
C ASP A 92 -13.74 18.86 0.47
N GLY A 93 -14.42 18.05 -0.34
CA GLY A 93 -15.09 16.83 0.08
C GLY A 93 -14.15 15.80 0.70
N LEU A 94 -12.98 15.59 0.09
CA LEU A 94 -11.95 14.67 0.57
C LEU A 94 -11.49 15.02 1.98
N PHE A 95 -11.09 16.27 2.21
CA PHE A 95 -10.61 16.71 3.53
C PHE A 95 -11.71 16.73 4.59
N ARG A 96 -12.94 17.12 4.23
CA ARG A 96 -14.09 17.00 5.15
C ARG A 96 -14.42 15.55 5.48
N PHE A 97 -14.38 14.66 4.48
CA PHE A 97 -14.58 13.23 4.66
C PHE A 97 -13.56 12.65 5.63
N MET A 98 -12.27 12.93 5.46
CA MET A 98 -11.22 12.42 6.34
C MET A 98 -11.39 12.91 7.79
N ALA A 99 -11.63 14.22 7.97
CA ALA A 99 -11.85 14.78 9.31
C ALA A 99 -13.09 14.16 9.99
N GLU A 100 -14.22 14.09 9.30
CA GLU A 100 -15.45 13.52 9.89
C GLU A 100 -15.35 12.02 10.09
N ARG A 101 -14.74 11.27 9.16
CA ARG A 101 -14.59 9.83 9.29
C ARG A 101 -13.68 9.44 10.46
N HIS A 102 -12.61 10.19 10.68
CA HIS A 102 -11.76 10.01 11.85
C HIS A 102 -12.48 10.43 13.15
N ARG A 103 -13.30 11.49 13.12
CA ARG A 103 -14.15 11.89 14.26
C ARG A 103 -15.17 10.80 14.64
N ILE A 104 -15.81 10.17 13.66
CA ILE A 104 -16.71 9.02 13.87
C ILE A 104 -15.96 7.89 14.60
N PHE A 105 -14.74 7.57 14.16
CA PHE A 105 -13.91 6.55 14.80
C PHE A 105 -13.63 6.90 16.28
N LYS A 106 -13.19 8.13 16.57
CA LYS A 106 -12.92 8.58 17.95
C LYS A 106 -14.17 8.53 18.83
N ARG A 107 -15.33 9.03 18.34
CA ARG A 107 -16.61 8.97 19.07
C ARG A 107 -17.00 7.52 19.43
N ARG A 108 -16.77 6.58 18.51
CA ARG A 108 -17.01 5.14 18.74
C ARG A 108 -16.02 4.56 19.75
N LEU A 109 -14.76 4.93 19.68
CA LEU A 109 -13.71 4.47 20.58
C LEU A 109 -13.96 4.95 22.02
N GLU A 110 -14.47 6.18 22.16
CA GLU A 110 -14.92 6.76 23.44
C GLU A 110 -16.22 6.14 23.98
N GLY A 111 -16.83 5.18 23.27
CA GLY A 111 -18.07 4.54 23.70
C GLY A 111 -19.32 5.43 23.61
N ARG A 112 -19.28 6.55 22.87
CA ARG A 112 -20.45 7.41 22.71
C ARG A 112 -21.59 6.67 22.00
N PRO A 113 -22.86 6.93 22.37
CA PRO A 113 -24.01 6.35 21.66
C PRO A 113 -24.13 6.92 20.24
N ALA A 114 -24.79 6.17 19.35
CA ALA A 114 -25.16 6.64 18.02
C ALA A 114 -26.28 7.71 18.10
N PRO A 115 -26.42 8.60 17.10
CA PRO A 115 -25.60 8.71 15.89
C PRO A 115 -24.22 9.32 16.14
N TRP A 116 -23.20 8.81 15.44
CA TRP A 116 -21.82 9.31 15.56
C TRP A 116 -21.47 10.43 14.57
N THR A 117 -22.40 10.83 13.71
CA THR A 117 -22.24 11.88 12.70
C THR A 117 -23.62 12.39 12.26
N ASP A 118 -23.67 13.64 11.83
CA ASP A 118 -24.84 14.23 11.17
C ASP A 118 -24.77 14.09 9.64
N ASP A 119 -23.66 13.56 9.09
CA ASP A 119 -23.55 13.27 7.66
C ASP A 119 -24.37 12.01 7.31
N PRO A 120 -25.46 12.14 6.54
CA PRO A 120 -26.36 11.02 6.27
C PRO A 120 -25.72 9.91 5.43
N ILE A 121 -24.71 10.23 4.62
CA ILE A 121 -24.01 9.26 3.77
C ILE A 121 -23.09 8.42 4.64
N LEU A 122 -22.30 9.07 5.52
CA LEU A 122 -21.41 8.37 6.46
C LEU A 122 -22.18 7.57 7.52
N ALA A 123 -23.40 7.98 7.86
CA ALA A 123 -24.30 7.22 8.73
C ALA A 123 -24.90 5.98 8.04
N SER A 124 -25.12 6.03 6.72
CA SER A 124 -25.88 5.01 5.98
C SER A 124 -25.02 3.92 5.35
N TYR A 125 -23.76 4.19 5.01
CA TYR A 125 -22.91 3.27 4.26
C TYR A 125 -21.62 2.90 5.02
N PRO A 126 -21.11 1.68 4.83
CA PRO A 126 -19.85 1.28 5.43
C PRO A 126 -18.67 1.95 4.70
N PHE A 127 -17.87 2.70 5.45
CA PHE A 127 -16.58 3.23 5.03
C PHE A 127 -15.48 2.73 5.98
N THR A 128 -14.31 2.43 5.43
CA THR A 128 -13.12 2.15 6.23
C THR A 128 -12.70 3.38 7.04
N ASN A 129 -11.81 3.20 8.01
CA ASN A 129 -11.24 4.31 8.75
C ASN A 129 -10.21 5.07 7.89
N VAL A 130 -9.85 6.29 8.29
CA VAL A 130 -8.78 7.06 7.62
C VAL A 130 -7.46 6.31 7.70
N PHE A 131 -7.13 5.79 8.89
CA PHE A 131 -5.96 4.95 9.12
C PHE A 131 -6.36 3.49 9.00
N ARG A 132 -5.82 2.80 7.98
CA ARG A 132 -6.12 1.39 7.66
C ARG A 132 -5.87 0.45 8.84
N VAL A 133 -4.89 0.76 9.69
CA VAL A 133 -4.55 -0.02 10.88
C VAL A 133 -5.75 -0.18 11.82
N TYR A 134 -6.66 0.79 11.86
CA TYR A 134 -7.87 0.76 12.68
C TYR A 134 -9.05 0.01 12.07
N ASP A 135 -8.93 -0.48 10.83
CA ASP A 135 -9.97 -1.31 10.26
C ASP A 135 -10.09 -2.64 11.02
N LYS A 136 -11.33 -3.10 11.18
CA LYS A 136 -11.65 -4.33 11.92
C LYS A 136 -10.79 -5.52 11.49
N THR A 137 -10.59 -5.70 10.18
CA THR A 137 -9.81 -6.83 9.66
C THR A 137 -8.33 -6.66 9.94
N THR A 138 -7.80 -5.45 9.89
CA THR A 138 -6.40 -5.16 10.24
C THR A 138 -6.16 -5.36 11.74
N GLN A 139 -7.09 -4.91 12.58
CA GLN A 139 -7.07 -5.19 14.02
C GLN A 139 -7.14 -6.70 14.31
N PHE A 140 -7.89 -7.48 13.54
CA PHE A 140 -7.86 -8.95 13.66
C PHE A 140 -6.47 -9.51 13.35
N VAL A 141 -5.78 -9.00 12.32
CA VAL A 141 -4.40 -9.42 12.02
C VAL A 141 -3.48 -9.13 13.20
N LEU A 142 -3.54 -7.92 13.76
CA LEU A 142 -2.74 -7.50 14.93
C LEU A 142 -2.98 -8.36 16.17
N HIS A 143 -4.24 -8.73 16.44
CA HIS A 143 -4.62 -9.39 17.69
C HIS A 143 -4.69 -10.91 17.63
N ARG A 144 -4.78 -11.50 16.43
CA ARG A 144 -5.01 -12.95 16.26
C ARG A 144 -4.03 -13.63 15.32
N VAL A 145 -3.58 -12.96 14.26
CA VAL A 145 -2.71 -13.57 13.25
C VAL A 145 -1.24 -13.43 13.66
N ILE A 146 -0.79 -12.20 13.92
CA ILE A 146 0.61 -11.90 14.27
C ILE A 146 1.03 -12.59 15.58
N PRO A 147 0.30 -12.44 16.71
CA PRO A 147 0.70 -13.05 17.98
C PRO A 147 0.36 -14.55 18.07
N GLY A 148 -0.26 -15.15 17.06
CA GLY A 148 -0.81 -16.51 17.10
C GLY A 148 0.20 -17.67 17.02
N GLY A 149 1.48 -17.42 17.28
CA GLY A 149 2.55 -18.44 17.23
C GLY A 149 3.94 -17.83 17.36
N SER A 150 4.98 -18.58 16.95
CA SER A 150 6.37 -18.10 16.95
C SER A 150 6.55 -16.74 16.28
N GLN A 151 7.31 -15.83 16.91
CA GLN A 151 7.62 -14.49 16.38
C GLN A 151 8.86 -14.44 15.48
N ASP A 152 9.43 -15.60 15.17
CA ASP A 152 10.43 -15.73 14.10
C ASP A 152 9.91 -15.11 12.79
N MET A 153 10.80 -14.53 12.00
CA MET A 153 10.42 -13.78 10.80
C MET A 153 9.72 -14.67 9.78
N GLN A 154 10.19 -15.91 9.56
CA GLN A 154 9.57 -16.82 8.60
C GLN A 154 8.17 -17.21 9.04
N GLU A 155 8.01 -17.55 10.31
CA GLU A 155 6.74 -17.97 10.92
C GLU A 155 5.70 -16.85 10.89
N SER A 156 6.08 -15.65 11.32
CA SER A 156 5.17 -14.50 11.37
C SER A 156 4.80 -13.99 9.98
N CYS A 157 5.75 -13.94 9.03
CA CYS A 157 5.45 -13.61 7.64
C CYS A 157 4.52 -14.64 7.00
N PHE A 158 4.76 -15.94 7.23
CA PHE A 158 3.89 -17.01 6.73
C PHE A 158 2.44 -16.82 7.19
N ARG A 159 2.22 -16.58 8.49
CA ARG A 159 0.87 -16.34 9.04
C ARG A 159 0.19 -15.14 8.39
N VAL A 160 0.91 -14.02 8.24
CA VAL A 160 0.39 -12.79 7.63
C VAL A 160 0.07 -13.01 6.14
N MET A 161 0.99 -13.61 5.39
CA MET A 161 0.79 -13.94 3.98
C MET A 161 -0.41 -14.87 3.80
N LEU A 162 -0.48 -15.96 4.58
CA LEU A 162 -1.60 -16.90 4.55
C LEU A 162 -2.94 -16.22 4.80
N PHE A 163 -3.04 -15.40 5.85
CA PHE A 163 -4.25 -14.64 6.13
C PHE A 163 -4.64 -13.75 4.94
N ARG A 164 -3.66 -13.04 4.37
CA ARG A 164 -3.89 -12.05 3.31
C ARG A 164 -4.43 -12.65 2.02
N LEU A 165 -4.09 -13.89 1.69
CA LEU A 165 -4.63 -14.60 0.51
C LEU A 165 -6.16 -14.67 0.53
N PHE A 166 -6.73 -14.82 1.72
CA PHE A 166 -8.17 -14.97 1.92
C PHE A 166 -8.83 -13.69 2.44
N ASN A 167 -8.07 -12.90 3.21
CA ASN A 167 -8.52 -11.70 3.92
C ASN A 167 -9.84 -11.92 4.67
N HIS A 168 -9.98 -13.09 5.31
CA HIS A 168 -11.23 -13.56 5.88
C HIS A 168 -10.99 -14.24 7.23
N THR A 169 -11.58 -13.68 8.28
CA THR A 169 -11.43 -14.18 9.65
C THR A 169 -12.02 -15.58 9.82
N GLY A 170 -13.10 -15.91 9.09
CA GLY A 170 -13.69 -17.25 9.15
C GLY A 170 -12.81 -18.34 8.53
N THR A 171 -12.05 -18.00 7.48
CA THR A 171 -11.08 -18.94 6.87
C THR A 171 -9.89 -19.15 7.80
N TRP A 172 -9.42 -18.08 8.43
CA TRP A 172 -8.40 -18.17 9.47
C TRP A 172 -8.82 -19.09 10.62
N GLN A 173 -10.02 -18.88 11.17
CA GLN A 173 -10.54 -19.70 12.26
C GLN A 173 -10.68 -21.16 11.85
N LEU A 174 -11.18 -21.44 10.64
CA LEU A 174 -11.26 -22.81 10.10
C LEU A 174 -9.89 -23.51 10.11
N LEU A 175 -8.84 -22.82 9.64
CA LEU A 175 -7.50 -23.39 9.60
C LEU A 175 -6.95 -23.58 11.02
N GLN A 176 -7.15 -22.60 11.90
CA GLN A 176 -6.68 -22.66 13.29
C GLN A 176 -7.39 -23.78 14.09
N ASP A 177 -8.70 -23.95 13.91
CA ASP A 177 -9.46 -25.03 14.56
C ASP A 177 -8.97 -26.42 14.14
N HIS A 178 -8.48 -26.55 12.90
CA HIS A 178 -8.01 -27.81 12.35
C HIS A 178 -6.55 -28.11 12.70
N PHE A 179 -5.66 -27.12 12.59
CA PHE A 179 -4.21 -27.31 12.72
C PHE A 179 -3.65 -26.85 14.08
N GLY A 180 -4.43 -26.13 14.89
CA GLY A 180 -3.93 -25.49 16.09
C GLY A 180 -3.07 -24.26 15.77
N GLU A 181 -1.83 -24.23 16.26
CA GLU A 181 -0.88 -23.17 15.90
C GLU A 181 -0.59 -23.21 14.39
N ILE A 182 -0.77 -22.07 13.72
CA ILE A 182 -0.48 -21.94 12.29
C ILE A 182 1.01 -21.64 12.13
N SER A 183 1.77 -22.66 11.71
CA SER A 183 3.23 -22.59 11.59
C SER A 183 3.72 -22.96 10.19
N TRP A 184 4.75 -22.27 9.72
CA TRP A 184 5.44 -22.61 8.48
C TRP A 184 6.19 -23.94 8.60
N ARG A 185 6.89 -24.18 9.71
CA ARG A 185 7.60 -25.45 9.96
C ARG A 185 6.70 -26.67 9.92
N GLN A 186 5.43 -26.51 10.27
CA GLN A 186 4.42 -27.58 10.28
C GLN A 186 3.52 -27.53 9.05
N PHE A 187 3.76 -26.61 8.11
CA PHE A 187 2.90 -26.45 6.95
C PHE A 187 3.02 -27.65 6.00
N ASP A 188 1.89 -28.33 5.81
CA ASP A 188 1.73 -29.36 4.78
C ASP A 188 0.70 -28.87 3.75
N LEU A 189 1.19 -28.61 2.53
CA LEU A 189 0.37 -28.09 1.45
C LEU A 189 -0.86 -28.98 1.17
N LYS A 190 -0.70 -30.30 1.15
CA LYS A 190 -1.79 -31.23 0.79
C LYS A 190 -2.89 -31.24 1.86
N GLN A 191 -2.51 -31.15 3.13
CA GLN A 191 -3.47 -31.09 4.23
C GLN A 191 -4.27 -29.79 4.17
N TYR A 192 -3.62 -28.65 3.95
CA TYR A 192 -4.31 -27.36 3.79
C TYR A 192 -5.22 -27.34 2.56
N GLU A 193 -4.76 -27.90 1.42
CA GLU A 193 -5.58 -28.06 0.22
C GLU A 193 -6.84 -28.88 0.49
N SER A 194 -6.73 -29.98 1.25
CA SER A 194 -7.85 -30.85 1.63
C SER A 194 -8.89 -30.09 2.47
N VAL A 195 -8.46 -29.37 3.51
CA VAL A 195 -9.35 -28.59 4.39
C VAL A 195 -10.11 -27.51 3.61
N LEU A 196 -9.41 -26.74 2.78
CA LEU A 196 -10.05 -25.69 1.98
C LEU A 196 -10.96 -26.24 0.89
N SER A 197 -10.61 -27.37 0.29
CA SER A 197 -11.45 -28.04 -0.71
C SER A 197 -12.73 -28.60 -0.09
N ALA A 198 -12.64 -29.21 1.09
CA ALA A 198 -13.81 -29.68 1.83
C ALA A 198 -14.74 -28.51 2.23
N ALA A 199 -14.17 -27.40 2.71
CA ALA A 199 -14.95 -26.21 3.04
C ALA A 199 -15.61 -25.59 1.79
N TYR A 200 -14.91 -25.56 0.66
CA TYR A 200 -15.46 -25.12 -0.62
C TYR A 200 -16.60 -26.03 -1.10
N ALA A 201 -16.44 -27.36 -1.03
CA ALA A 201 -17.48 -28.32 -1.37
C ALA A 201 -18.73 -28.17 -0.49
N ALA A 202 -18.53 -27.84 0.80
CA ALA A 202 -19.59 -27.50 1.74
C ALA A 202 -20.17 -26.08 1.54
N ARG A 203 -19.82 -25.38 0.45
CA ARG A 203 -20.27 -24.02 0.10
C ARG A 203 -19.96 -22.97 1.18
N ARG A 204 -18.90 -23.15 1.96
CA ARG A 204 -18.44 -22.14 2.92
C ARG A 204 -17.74 -21.00 2.18
N THR A 205 -17.97 -19.77 2.61
CA THR A 205 -17.26 -18.59 2.09
C THR A 205 -15.81 -18.59 2.58
N LEU A 206 -14.85 -18.62 1.64
CA LEU A 206 -13.42 -18.66 1.94
C LEU A 206 -12.72 -17.30 1.81
N TYR A 207 -13.36 -16.31 1.19
CA TYR A 207 -12.73 -15.02 0.90
C TYR A 207 -13.53 -13.87 1.50
N GLY A 208 -12.82 -12.84 1.95
CA GLY A 208 -13.40 -11.55 2.26
C GLY A 208 -13.83 -10.79 1.00
N HIS A 209 -14.48 -9.65 1.20
CA HIS A 209 -14.96 -8.80 0.10
C HIS A 209 -14.00 -7.69 -0.30
N ALA A 210 -12.89 -7.52 0.44
CA ALA A 210 -11.89 -6.49 0.22
C ALA A 210 -10.54 -7.12 -0.15
N TYR A 211 -9.72 -6.39 -0.90
CA TYR A 211 -8.36 -6.79 -1.28
C TYR A 211 -8.32 -8.19 -1.93
N ILE A 212 -9.24 -8.47 -2.86
CA ILE A 212 -9.38 -9.79 -3.48
C ILE A 212 -8.18 -10.05 -4.39
N LEU A 213 -7.43 -11.13 -4.11
CA LEU A 213 -6.37 -11.60 -4.99
C LEU A 213 -6.96 -12.42 -6.15
N PRO A 214 -6.65 -12.09 -7.42
CA PRO A 214 -7.00 -12.95 -8.54
C PRO A 214 -6.21 -14.26 -8.44
N ALA A 215 -6.87 -15.42 -8.44
CA ALA A 215 -6.15 -16.68 -8.27
C ALA A 215 -5.19 -16.98 -9.44
N PRO A 216 -3.96 -17.43 -9.16
CA PRO A 216 -3.04 -17.83 -10.21
C PRO A 216 -3.51 -19.13 -10.85
N ARG A 217 -3.17 -19.35 -12.12
CA ARG A 217 -3.58 -20.56 -12.84
C ARG A 217 -2.55 -21.69 -12.62
N PHE A 218 -2.69 -22.43 -11.52
CA PHE A 218 -1.82 -23.57 -11.18
C PHE A 218 -2.44 -24.95 -11.39
N GLY A 219 -3.53 -25.05 -12.17
CA GLY A 219 -4.07 -26.35 -12.59
C GLY A 219 -4.99 -27.06 -11.59
N ALA A 220 -5.25 -26.49 -10.40
CA ALA A 220 -5.94 -27.15 -9.28
C ALA A 220 -7.46 -27.36 -9.44
N GLY A 221 -7.92 -27.93 -10.57
CA GLY A 221 -9.34 -28.24 -10.80
C GLY A 221 -10.30 -27.04 -10.70
N GLY A 222 -9.77 -25.81 -10.80
CA GLY A 222 -10.55 -24.57 -10.67
C GLY A 222 -10.78 -24.05 -9.24
N ILE A 223 -10.22 -24.68 -8.19
CA ILE A 223 -10.37 -24.18 -6.81
C ILE A 223 -9.34 -23.08 -6.54
N ASN A 224 -9.78 -21.82 -6.60
CA ASN A 224 -8.95 -20.64 -6.38
C ASN A 224 -8.16 -20.67 -5.06
N ALA A 225 -8.76 -21.22 -3.99
CA ALA A 225 -8.12 -21.31 -2.67
C ALA A 225 -6.86 -22.18 -2.68
N VAL A 226 -6.89 -23.29 -3.40
CA VAL A 226 -5.75 -24.18 -3.58
C VAL A 226 -4.64 -23.48 -4.36
N ASN A 227 -4.98 -22.76 -5.43
CA ASN A 227 -3.99 -22.01 -6.20
C ASN A 227 -3.29 -20.93 -5.36
N HIS A 228 -4.01 -20.28 -4.43
CA HIS A 228 -3.39 -19.34 -3.49
C HIS A 228 -2.45 -20.02 -2.48
N LEU A 229 -2.78 -21.21 -1.97
CA LEU A 229 -1.86 -21.96 -1.11
C LEU A 229 -0.58 -22.37 -1.84
N ARG A 230 -0.68 -22.76 -3.11
CA ARG A 230 0.49 -23.04 -3.95
C ARG A 230 1.34 -21.79 -4.18
N LEU A 231 0.72 -20.63 -4.36
CA LEU A 231 1.45 -19.35 -4.41
C LEU A 231 2.21 -19.09 -3.11
N LEU A 232 1.57 -19.32 -1.96
CA LEU A 232 2.22 -19.19 -0.65
C LEU A 232 3.43 -20.09 -0.51
N GLN A 233 3.30 -21.37 -0.87
CA GLN A 233 4.41 -22.32 -0.86
C GLN A 233 5.57 -21.81 -1.73
N ILE A 234 5.29 -21.33 -2.95
CA ILE A 234 6.32 -20.76 -3.83
C ILE A 234 7.02 -19.58 -3.18
N MET A 235 6.26 -18.63 -2.62
CA MET A 235 6.83 -17.44 -1.98
C MET A 235 7.73 -17.82 -0.79
N MET A 236 7.30 -18.76 0.05
CA MET A 236 8.07 -19.22 1.19
C MET A 236 9.31 -20.02 0.77
N ASP A 237 9.21 -20.92 -0.21
CA ASP A 237 10.35 -21.67 -0.75
C ASP A 237 11.40 -20.77 -1.43
N MET A 238 10.97 -19.63 -1.96
CA MET A 238 11.85 -18.61 -2.53
C MET A 238 12.45 -17.67 -1.47
N ASN A 239 12.16 -17.94 -0.20
CA ASN A 239 12.60 -17.18 0.97
C ASN A 239 12.17 -15.71 0.89
N ALA A 240 10.91 -15.47 0.52
CA ALA A 240 10.37 -14.12 0.40
C ALA A 240 10.57 -13.26 1.65
N PRO A 241 10.40 -13.73 2.89
CA PRO A 241 10.63 -12.91 4.09
C PRO A 241 12.04 -12.33 4.16
N GLU A 242 13.07 -13.15 3.93
CA GLU A 242 14.47 -12.71 3.97
C GLU A 242 14.81 -11.76 2.83
N ARG A 243 14.25 -11.98 1.64
CA ARG A 243 14.43 -11.06 0.51
C ARG A 243 13.77 -9.72 0.76
N LEU A 244 12.53 -9.73 1.25
CA LEU A 244 11.77 -8.51 1.57
C LEU A 244 12.49 -7.67 2.61
N LYS A 245 13.06 -8.29 3.65
CA LYS A 245 13.81 -7.58 4.71
C LYS A 245 14.99 -6.76 4.20
N ARG A 246 15.55 -7.10 3.03
CA ARG A 246 16.69 -6.39 2.43
C ARG A 246 16.29 -5.08 1.76
N PHE A 247 15.02 -4.92 1.40
CA PHE A 247 14.55 -3.70 0.77
C PHE A 247 14.37 -2.60 1.81
N GLN A 248 15.06 -1.49 1.60
CA GLN A 248 14.92 -0.30 2.44
C GLN A 248 13.62 0.44 2.16
N TYR A 249 13.18 0.47 0.90
CA TYR A 249 12.05 1.25 0.44
C TYR A 249 10.83 0.36 0.14
N LEU A 250 9.64 0.84 0.51
CA LEU A 250 8.37 0.16 0.25
C LEU A 250 8.16 -0.12 -1.24
N LYS A 251 8.58 0.83 -2.09
CA LYS A 251 8.47 0.73 -3.56
C LYS A 251 9.29 -0.43 -4.13
N ASP A 252 10.42 -0.76 -3.51
CA ASP A 252 11.29 -1.85 -4.00
C ASP A 252 10.70 -3.20 -3.65
N ALA A 253 10.29 -3.33 -2.39
CA ALA A 253 9.57 -4.50 -1.90
C ALA A 253 8.31 -4.73 -2.74
N HIS A 254 7.61 -3.65 -3.11
CA HIS A 254 6.44 -3.69 -3.99
C HIS A 254 6.78 -4.20 -5.38
N GLY A 255 7.75 -3.58 -6.05
CA GLY A 255 8.16 -3.95 -7.40
C GLY A 255 8.61 -5.41 -7.50
N TRP A 256 9.38 -5.88 -6.51
CA TRP A 256 9.79 -7.28 -6.40
C TRP A 256 8.62 -8.22 -6.18
N LEU A 257 7.69 -7.87 -5.28
CA LEU A 257 6.53 -8.68 -4.96
C LEU A 257 5.56 -8.79 -6.15
N CYS A 258 5.50 -7.76 -7.00
CA CYS A 258 4.70 -7.77 -8.23
C CYS A 258 5.17 -8.75 -9.31
N LEU A 259 6.35 -9.36 -9.15
CA LEU A 259 6.82 -10.43 -10.03
C LEU A 259 6.10 -11.76 -9.78
N PHE A 260 5.54 -11.96 -8.58
CA PHE A 260 4.72 -13.12 -8.31
C PHE A 260 3.36 -13.00 -9.00
N PRO A 261 2.83 -14.10 -9.56
CA PRO A 261 1.50 -14.07 -10.14
C PRO A 261 0.48 -13.67 -9.07
N SER A 262 -0.63 -13.04 -9.49
CA SER A 262 -1.72 -12.55 -8.61
C SER A 262 -1.41 -11.30 -7.79
N LEU A 263 -0.15 -10.93 -7.62
CA LEU A 263 0.27 -9.74 -6.90
C LEU A 263 0.41 -8.56 -7.87
N SER A 264 -0.71 -7.92 -8.17
CA SER A 264 -0.77 -6.65 -8.91
C SER A 264 -0.32 -5.46 -8.06
N ASP A 265 -0.18 -4.29 -8.68
CA ASP A 265 0.14 -3.03 -7.98
C ASP A 265 -0.63 -2.85 -6.68
N PHE A 266 -1.95 -3.07 -6.73
CA PHE A 266 -2.81 -2.91 -5.57
C PHE A 266 -2.61 -4.04 -4.55
N THR A 267 -2.68 -5.31 -4.96
CA THR A 267 -2.67 -6.45 -4.03
C THR A 267 -1.31 -6.67 -3.38
N ALA A 268 -0.20 -6.40 -4.10
CA ALA A 268 1.15 -6.43 -3.54
C ALA A 268 1.31 -5.41 -2.41
N LEU A 269 0.88 -4.15 -2.63
CA LEU A 269 0.93 -3.11 -1.61
C LEU A 269 0.13 -3.51 -0.36
N GLN A 270 -1.07 -4.08 -0.52
CA GLN A 270 -1.88 -4.50 0.63
C GLN A 270 -1.24 -5.62 1.46
N LEU A 271 -0.47 -6.50 0.84
CA LEU A 271 0.32 -7.50 1.56
C LEU A 271 1.51 -6.84 2.28
N LEU A 272 2.20 -5.91 1.65
CA LEU A 272 3.32 -5.21 2.27
C LEU A 272 2.90 -4.36 3.47
N LEU A 273 1.77 -3.66 3.39
CA LEU A 273 1.23 -2.89 4.53
C LEU A 273 0.87 -3.80 5.71
N ASP A 274 0.46 -5.05 5.46
CA ASP A 274 0.25 -6.03 6.52
C ASP A 274 1.56 -6.55 7.10
N LEU A 275 2.54 -6.83 6.26
CA LEU A 275 3.86 -7.24 6.68
C LEU A 275 4.56 -6.13 7.48
N ASN A 276 4.35 -4.85 7.12
CA ASN A 276 4.90 -3.69 7.83
C ASN A 276 4.36 -3.52 9.26
N MET A 277 3.38 -4.32 9.67
CA MET A 277 2.95 -4.43 11.08
C MET A 277 3.84 -5.38 11.91
N LEU A 278 4.68 -6.20 11.26
CA LEU A 278 5.68 -7.03 11.92
C LEU A 278 6.93 -6.19 12.26
N PRO A 279 7.58 -6.41 13.41
CA PRO A 279 8.75 -5.64 13.84
C PRO A 279 10.00 -5.84 12.95
N HIS A 280 9.93 -6.77 12.00
CA HIS A 280 11.02 -7.10 11.07
C HIS A 280 11.16 -6.08 9.94
N PHE A 281 10.12 -5.31 9.66
CA PHE A 281 10.06 -4.34 8.58
C PHE A 281 9.87 -2.92 9.13
N LYS A 282 10.44 -1.94 8.45
CA LYS A 282 10.44 -0.53 8.88
C LYS A 282 10.23 0.40 7.68
N TRP A 283 9.42 -0.03 6.72
CA TRP A 283 9.16 0.78 5.53
C TRP A 283 8.35 2.02 5.90
N ASN A 284 8.71 3.16 5.30
CA ASN A 284 8.04 4.41 5.56
C ASN A 284 6.77 4.52 4.71
N GLU A 285 5.59 4.51 5.34
CA GLU A 285 4.30 4.63 4.65
C GLU A 285 4.04 6.03 4.05
N ASP A 286 4.94 6.99 4.31
CA ASP A 286 4.87 8.35 3.79
C ASP A 286 5.80 8.65 2.61
N GLU A 287 6.49 7.64 2.07
CA GLU A 287 7.47 7.85 0.98
C GLU A 287 6.90 7.59 -0.42
N TRP A 288 6.00 6.62 -0.55
CA TRP A 288 5.47 6.15 -1.82
C TRP A 288 4.22 5.29 -1.62
N VAL A 289 3.35 5.26 -2.64
CA VAL A 289 2.17 4.39 -2.69
C VAL A 289 1.82 4.03 -4.13
N ALA A 290 1.27 2.84 -4.36
CA ALA A 290 0.62 2.49 -5.62
C ALA A 290 -0.84 2.99 -5.63
N LEU A 291 -1.19 3.85 -6.60
CA LEU A 291 -2.56 4.37 -6.69
C LEU A 291 -3.55 3.30 -7.15
N GLY A 292 -4.51 2.97 -6.30
CA GLY A 292 -5.59 2.05 -6.62
C GLY A 292 -6.61 2.65 -7.61
N PRO A 293 -7.45 1.80 -8.24
CA PRO A 293 -8.46 2.25 -9.21
C PRO A 293 -9.50 3.23 -8.67
N GLY A 294 -9.82 3.15 -7.37
CA GLY A 294 -10.73 4.09 -6.70
C GLY A 294 -10.07 5.45 -6.51
N SER A 295 -8.82 5.45 -6.07
CA SER A 295 -8.01 6.64 -5.80
C SER A 295 -7.74 7.43 -7.07
N MET A 296 -7.33 6.76 -8.15
CA MET A 296 -7.18 7.37 -9.47
C MET A 296 -8.49 8.01 -9.96
N GLN A 297 -9.62 7.32 -9.80
CA GLN A 297 -10.92 7.89 -10.17
C GLN A 297 -11.30 9.11 -9.30
N CYS A 298 -10.97 9.10 -8.01
CA CYS A 298 -11.18 10.25 -7.15
C CYS A 298 -10.40 11.47 -7.64
N ILE A 299 -9.12 11.28 -7.95
CA ILE A 299 -8.22 12.32 -8.47
C ILE A 299 -8.78 12.89 -9.78
N GLN A 300 -9.21 12.03 -10.71
CA GLN A 300 -9.85 12.47 -11.96
C GLN A 300 -11.17 13.23 -11.71
N LYS A 301 -11.95 12.86 -10.70
CA LYS A 301 -13.16 13.62 -10.31
C LYS A 301 -12.82 14.96 -9.64
N ILE A 302 -11.69 15.07 -8.95
CA ILE A 302 -11.22 16.31 -8.32
C ILE A 302 -10.70 17.29 -9.36
N PHE A 303 -9.82 16.85 -10.27
CA PHE A 303 -9.09 17.72 -11.19
C PHE A 303 -9.60 17.70 -12.64
N GLY A 304 -10.63 16.88 -12.93
CA GLY A 304 -11.19 16.71 -14.26
C GLY A 304 -10.35 15.78 -15.15
N GLU A 305 -10.82 15.54 -16.38
CA GLU A 305 -10.18 14.59 -17.29
C GLU A 305 -8.76 14.99 -17.72
N ALA A 306 -8.43 16.28 -17.66
CA ALA A 306 -7.11 16.80 -18.04
C ALA A 306 -5.97 16.24 -17.16
N VAL A 307 -6.28 15.74 -15.95
CA VAL A 307 -5.27 15.16 -15.04
C VAL A 307 -4.82 13.76 -15.47
N LYS A 308 -5.44 13.13 -16.48
CA LYS A 308 -5.02 11.80 -16.96
C LYS A 308 -3.57 11.85 -17.45
N GLY A 309 -2.73 10.99 -16.90
CA GLY A 309 -1.28 10.98 -17.11
C GLY A 309 -0.49 11.80 -16.08
N HIS A 310 -1.17 12.53 -15.19
CA HIS A 310 -0.60 13.33 -14.10
C HIS A 310 -1.22 12.97 -12.73
N GLU A 311 -1.85 11.79 -12.61
CA GLU A 311 -2.56 11.41 -11.39
C GLU A 311 -1.63 11.32 -10.17
N TYR A 312 -0.40 10.86 -10.36
CA TYR A 312 0.55 10.69 -9.26
C TYR A 312 1.06 12.04 -8.74
N GLU A 313 1.36 12.97 -9.64
CA GLU A 313 1.73 14.35 -9.33
C GLU A 313 0.59 15.07 -8.62
N ALA A 314 -0.66 14.84 -9.08
CA ALA A 314 -1.84 15.38 -8.43
C ALA A 314 -2.06 14.80 -7.03
N PHE A 315 -1.80 13.51 -6.84
CA PHE A 315 -1.78 12.87 -5.54
C PHE A 315 -0.72 13.47 -4.61
N GLN A 316 0.52 13.63 -5.09
CA GLN A 316 1.60 14.24 -4.32
C GLN A 316 1.28 15.68 -3.93
N TYR A 317 0.65 16.45 -4.82
CA TYR A 317 0.14 17.78 -4.52
C TYR A 317 -0.85 17.76 -3.35
N LEU A 318 -1.85 16.86 -3.40
CA LEU A 318 -2.84 16.73 -2.32
C LEU A 318 -2.19 16.36 -0.98
N HIS A 319 -1.18 15.49 -1.01
CA HIS A 319 -0.42 15.10 0.17
C HIS A 319 0.38 16.27 0.74
N ALA A 320 1.17 16.95 -0.10
CA ALA A 320 2.03 18.06 0.30
C ALA A 320 1.24 19.28 0.82
N THR A 321 0.03 19.51 0.29
CA THR A 321 -0.83 20.65 0.67
C THR A 321 -1.94 20.27 1.65
N GLN A 322 -1.91 19.07 2.23
CA GLN A 322 -3.00 18.56 3.07
C GLN A 322 -3.36 19.52 4.23
N HIS A 323 -2.36 20.11 4.89
CA HIS A 323 -2.58 21.02 6.01
C HIS A 323 -3.17 22.35 5.57
N GLU A 324 -2.75 22.88 4.43
CA GLU A 324 -3.32 24.09 3.84
C GLU A 324 -4.79 23.87 3.50
N HIS A 325 -5.13 22.70 2.96
CA HIS A 325 -6.51 22.33 2.67
C HIS A 325 -7.36 22.17 3.94
N PHE A 326 -6.88 21.50 4.98
CA PHE A 326 -7.57 21.44 6.27
C PHE A 326 -7.79 22.84 6.88
N SER A 327 -6.74 23.65 6.93
CA SER A 327 -6.78 25.01 7.47
C SER A 327 -7.76 25.91 6.70
N ARG A 328 -7.71 25.87 5.36
CA ARG A 328 -8.64 26.59 4.47
C ARG A 328 -10.11 26.21 4.71
N LEU A 329 -10.36 24.98 5.18
CA LEU A 329 -11.70 24.49 5.48
C LEU A 329 -12.13 24.74 6.94
N GLY A 330 -11.30 25.43 7.73
CA GLY A 330 -11.57 25.81 9.11
C GLY A 330 -11.25 24.72 10.14
N PHE A 331 -10.49 23.69 9.78
CA PHE A 331 -10.04 22.68 10.75
C PHE A 331 -8.80 23.17 11.49
N THR A 332 -8.91 23.26 12.81
CA THR A 332 -7.78 23.53 13.71
C THR A 332 -6.90 22.27 13.88
N PRO A 333 -5.61 22.41 14.24
CA PRO A 333 -4.66 21.29 14.35
C PRO A 333 -5.12 20.09 15.20
N ASP A 334 -5.96 20.31 16.22
CA ASP A 334 -6.55 19.27 17.08
C ASP A 334 -7.68 18.46 16.41
N LEU A 335 -8.26 19.01 15.34
CA LEU A 335 -9.33 18.38 14.57
C LEU A 335 -8.83 17.62 13.34
N LEU A 336 -7.55 17.75 13.00
CA LEU A 336 -6.94 16.97 11.92
C LEU A 336 -6.95 15.48 12.28
N PRO A 337 -7.12 14.58 11.30
CA PRO A 337 -6.80 13.18 11.49
C PRO A 337 -5.39 13.04 12.06
N ARG A 338 -5.23 12.17 13.04
CA ARG A 338 -3.95 11.85 13.66
C ARG A 338 -3.95 10.39 14.06
N LEU A 339 -2.88 9.67 13.72
CA LEU A 339 -2.77 8.25 14.05
C LEU A 339 -2.76 8.06 15.57
N HIS A 340 -1.72 8.56 16.25
CA HIS A 340 -1.57 8.50 17.70
C HIS A 340 -1.30 9.91 18.26
N PRO A 341 -1.64 10.25 19.51
CA PRO A 341 -1.29 11.54 20.13
C PRO A 341 0.17 11.97 19.95
N ASP A 342 1.11 11.02 20.01
CA ASP A 342 2.55 11.29 19.85
C ASP A 342 3.00 11.46 18.39
N HIS A 343 2.12 11.17 17.42
CA HIS A 343 2.40 11.39 16.01
C HIS A 343 2.00 12.80 15.59
N ARG A 344 2.67 13.32 14.55
CA ARG A 344 2.31 14.59 13.91
C ARG A 344 0.85 14.53 13.42
N PRO A 345 0.03 15.59 13.59
CA PRO A 345 -1.25 15.69 12.92
C PRO A 345 -1.10 15.55 11.41
N GLY A 346 -2.02 14.84 10.76
CA GLY A 346 -1.99 14.58 9.33
C GLY A 346 -2.12 13.10 9.01
N ILE A 347 -1.94 12.82 7.74
CA ILE A 347 -2.05 11.50 7.13
C ILE A 347 -0.82 11.24 6.27
N THR A 348 -0.42 9.99 6.16
CA THR A 348 0.64 9.55 5.26
C THR A 348 0.17 9.47 3.81
N MET A 349 1.09 9.26 2.87
CA MET A 349 0.74 8.87 1.49
C MET A 349 -0.19 7.64 1.42
N VAL A 350 0.08 6.59 2.21
CA VAL A 350 -0.78 5.39 2.25
C VAL A 350 -2.19 5.73 2.74
N ASP A 351 -2.32 6.54 3.80
CA ASP A 351 -3.61 6.96 4.34
C ASP A 351 -4.39 7.85 3.34
N LEU A 352 -3.70 8.70 2.58
CA LEU A 352 -4.30 9.52 1.55
C LEU A 352 -4.84 8.68 0.39
N GLU A 353 -4.07 7.71 -0.09
CA GLU A 353 -4.51 6.77 -1.15
C GLU A 353 -5.78 6.04 -0.69
N HIS A 354 -5.74 5.50 0.52
CA HIS A 354 -6.86 4.82 1.12
C HIS A 354 -8.11 5.73 1.21
N SER A 355 -7.92 6.96 1.69
CA SER A 355 -8.98 7.95 1.85
C SER A 355 -9.55 8.43 0.51
N LEU A 356 -8.73 8.54 -0.54
CA LEU A 356 -9.19 8.86 -1.89
C LEU A 356 -10.13 7.78 -2.44
N CYS A 357 -9.81 6.51 -2.22
CA CYS A 357 -10.65 5.39 -2.61
C CYS A 357 -12.04 5.44 -1.93
N GLU A 358 -12.09 5.73 -0.63
CA GLU A 358 -13.35 5.89 0.09
C GLU A 358 -14.10 7.17 -0.29
N CYS A 359 -13.37 8.28 -0.47
CA CYS A 359 -13.96 9.54 -0.92
C CYS A 359 -14.57 9.39 -2.32
N GLU A 360 -13.98 8.58 -3.20
CA GLU A 360 -14.58 8.30 -4.50
C GLU A 360 -15.95 7.65 -4.34
N LYS A 361 -16.12 6.67 -3.44
CA LYS A 361 -17.43 6.09 -3.12
C LYS A 361 -18.39 7.12 -2.53
N TYR A 362 -17.94 7.89 -1.52
CA TYR A 362 -18.74 8.93 -0.87
C TYR A 362 -19.23 9.98 -1.89
N SER A 363 -18.36 10.37 -2.82
CA SER A 363 -18.66 11.39 -3.82
C SER A 363 -19.72 10.96 -4.84
N ARG A 364 -20.02 9.66 -4.97
CA ARG A 364 -21.06 9.16 -5.88
C ARG A 364 -22.46 9.62 -5.43
N GLU A 365 -22.71 9.64 -4.12
CA GLU A 365 -23.96 10.13 -3.53
C GLU A 365 -23.91 11.63 -3.27
N ARG A 366 -22.77 12.15 -2.79
CA ARG A 366 -22.66 13.57 -2.42
C ARG A 366 -22.70 14.52 -3.63
N TRP A 367 -22.13 14.09 -4.76
CA TRP A 367 -22.09 14.85 -6.01
C TRP A 367 -22.47 13.96 -7.20
N PRO A 368 -23.75 13.58 -7.34
CA PRO A 368 -24.18 12.63 -8.38
C PRO A 368 -24.00 13.15 -9.80
N ASN A 369 -23.87 14.48 -9.96
CA ASN A 369 -23.61 15.14 -11.25
C ASN A 369 -22.13 15.05 -11.68
N ILE A 370 -21.20 14.73 -10.78
CA ILE A 370 -19.79 14.49 -11.11
C ILE A 370 -19.60 12.98 -11.17
N LYS A 371 -19.72 12.40 -12.36
CA LYS A 371 -19.78 10.95 -12.56
C LYS A 371 -18.38 10.35 -12.69
N GLY A 372 -18.19 9.19 -12.07
CA GLY A 372 -17.07 8.28 -12.34
C GLY A 372 -17.55 7.05 -13.09
N LYS A 373 -16.74 5.98 -13.16
CA LYS A 373 -17.16 4.72 -13.80
C LYS A 373 -18.29 4.03 -13.01
N ARG A 374 -18.36 4.27 -11.70
CA ARG A 374 -19.40 3.73 -10.81
C ARG A 374 -20.23 4.88 -10.23
N THR A 375 -21.53 4.64 -10.08
CA THR A 375 -22.51 5.65 -9.63
C THR A 375 -23.17 5.31 -8.30
N GLN A 376 -23.05 4.08 -7.82
CA GLN A 376 -23.61 3.64 -6.53
C GLN A 376 -22.51 3.60 -5.46
N VAL A 377 -22.78 4.04 -4.24
CA VAL A 377 -21.80 4.02 -3.12
C VAL A 377 -21.37 2.58 -2.80
N GLY A 378 -22.35 1.71 -2.58
CA GLY A 378 -22.18 0.30 -2.28
C GLY A 378 -23.53 -0.41 -2.24
N LYS A 379 -23.53 -1.75 -2.16
CA LYS A 379 -24.78 -2.54 -2.11
C LYS A 379 -25.31 -2.75 -0.68
N SER A 380 -24.47 -2.55 0.33
CA SER A 380 -24.81 -2.80 1.74
C SER A 380 -25.04 -1.51 2.51
N THR A 381 -26.05 -1.52 3.37
CA THR A 381 -26.26 -0.50 4.39
C THR A 381 -25.38 -0.78 5.60
N PHE A 382 -24.97 0.28 6.29
CA PHE A 382 -24.24 0.16 7.54
C PHE A 382 -25.18 -0.14 8.69
N THR A 383 -24.89 -1.21 9.42
CA THR A 383 -25.57 -1.53 10.69
C THR A 383 -24.53 -1.50 11.81
N PRO A 384 -24.68 -0.59 12.80
CA PRO A 384 -23.87 -0.59 14.01
C PRO A 384 -23.89 -1.96 14.69
N LYS A 385 -22.71 -2.47 15.07
CA LYS A 385 -22.59 -3.66 15.92
C LYS A 385 -22.17 -3.24 17.32
N SER A 386 -22.74 -3.86 18.34
CA SER A 386 -22.43 -3.66 19.77
C SER A 386 -21.09 -4.28 20.20
N ILE A 387 -20.07 -4.16 19.34
CA ILE A 387 -18.73 -4.68 19.58
C ILE A 387 -17.83 -3.49 19.90
N THR A 388 -17.10 -3.57 21.02
CA THR A 388 -16.04 -2.61 21.35
C THR A 388 -15.02 -2.59 20.22
N ILE A 389 -14.77 -1.42 19.66
CA ILE A 389 -13.73 -1.26 18.65
C ILE A 389 -12.37 -1.12 19.33
N THR A 390 -11.34 -1.66 18.69
CA THR A 390 -9.95 -1.53 19.13
C THR A 390 -9.23 -0.47 18.29
N ALA A 391 -8.17 0.11 18.87
CA ALA A 391 -7.37 1.15 18.25
C ALA A 391 -5.86 0.89 18.46
N ASP A 392 -5.48 -0.37 18.63
CA ASP A 392 -4.10 -0.74 18.93
C ASP A 392 -3.23 -0.57 17.68
N LEU A 393 -1.98 -0.19 17.91
CA LEU A 393 -0.96 -0.03 16.88
C LEU A 393 0.09 -1.13 17.01
N PRO A 394 0.81 -1.49 15.93
CA PRO A 394 2.00 -2.31 16.04
C PRO A 394 2.95 -1.73 17.08
N ALA A 395 3.42 -2.55 18.03
CA ALA A 395 4.26 -2.07 19.14
C ALA A 395 5.49 -1.30 18.65
N HIS A 396 6.15 -1.81 17.61
CA HIS A 396 7.35 -1.18 17.04
C HIS A 396 7.09 0.19 16.36
N TRP A 397 5.83 0.54 16.03
CA TRP A 397 5.48 1.89 15.55
C TRP A 397 5.45 2.92 16.67
N LEU A 398 5.36 2.48 17.93
CA LEU A 398 5.38 3.35 19.11
C LEU A 398 6.80 3.54 19.67
N GLU A 399 7.70 2.58 19.42
CA GLU A 399 9.06 2.56 19.97
C GLU A 399 10.00 3.53 19.24
N HIS A 400 9.78 3.74 17.95
CA HIS A 400 10.61 4.61 17.12
C HIS A 400 9.71 5.42 16.18
N PRO A 401 9.81 6.77 16.17
CA PRO A 401 9.21 7.54 15.08
C PRO A 401 9.82 7.01 13.76
N PRO A 402 9.03 6.95 12.66
CA PRO A 402 9.53 6.46 11.38
C PRO A 402 10.86 7.14 11.12
N SER A 403 11.92 6.35 10.97
CA SER A 403 13.25 6.88 10.67
C SER A 403 13.07 7.82 9.49
N HIS A 404 13.38 9.10 9.68
CA HIS A 404 13.65 9.94 8.52
C HIS A 404 14.69 9.16 7.73
N VAL A 405 14.30 8.68 6.55
CA VAL A 405 15.25 8.01 5.66
C VAL A 405 16.36 9.03 5.50
N ALA A 406 17.57 8.69 5.95
CA ALA A 406 18.70 9.58 5.86
C ALA A 406 18.74 10.11 4.43
N THR A 407 18.91 11.43 4.27
CA THR A 407 18.95 12.06 2.96
C THR A 407 19.89 11.25 2.08
N PRO A 408 19.42 10.65 0.98
CA PRO A 408 20.24 9.76 0.19
C PRO A 408 21.52 10.49 -0.22
N HIS A 409 22.68 9.89 0.05
CA HIS A 409 23.94 10.43 -0.44
C HIS A 409 23.97 10.21 -1.96
N ARG A 410 23.62 11.25 -2.72
CA ARG A 410 23.61 11.26 -4.18
C ARG A 410 25.04 11.22 -4.73
N PRO A 411 25.55 10.06 -5.16
CA PRO A 411 26.90 9.97 -5.69
C PRO A 411 26.94 10.69 -7.05
N PRO A 412 28.06 11.37 -7.39
CA PRO A 412 28.22 11.94 -8.72
C PRO A 412 28.17 10.84 -9.80
N PRO A 413 27.95 11.20 -11.08
CA PRO A 413 28.05 10.25 -12.18
C PRO A 413 29.37 9.46 -12.15
N ILE A 414 29.33 8.17 -12.47
CA ILE A 414 30.55 7.34 -12.61
C ILE A 414 31.37 7.82 -13.81
N ARG A 415 30.68 8.25 -14.88
CA ARG A 415 31.30 8.88 -16.05
C ARG A 415 30.52 10.12 -16.45
N ALA A 416 31.25 11.19 -16.70
CA ALA A 416 30.77 12.39 -17.36
C ALA A 416 31.85 12.78 -18.38
N ALA A 417 31.55 12.62 -19.67
CA ALA A 417 32.42 13.04 -20.76
C ALA A 417 31.73 14.16 -21.55
N ASP A 418 32.49 15.13 -22.04
CA ASP A 418 31.94 16.26 -22.77
C ASP A 418 31.21 15.79 -24.04
N GLY A 419 29.91 16.10 -24.12
CA GLY A 419 29.05 15.74 -25.25
C GLY A 419 28.33 14.39 -25.13
N GLU A 420 28.63 13.58 -24.10
CA GLU A 420 27.94 12.31 -23.84
C GLU A 420 27.07 12.39 -22.57
N PRO A 421 25.92 11.70 -22.52
CA PRO A 421 25.07 11.68 -21.33
C PRO A 421 25.80 11.03 -20.13
N PRO A 422 25.62 11.60 -18.91
CA PRO A 422 26.27 11.07 -17.72
C PRO A 422 25.78 9.66 -17.39
N GLU A 423 26.70 8.80 -16.96
CA GLU A 423 26.41 7.42 -16.57
C GLU A 423 26.38 7.26 -15.04
N TYR A 424 25.33 6.64 -14.51
CA TYR A 424 25.11 6.46 -13.06
C TYR A 424 25.08 4.98 -12.66
N GLU A 425 25.41 4.70 -11.39
CA GLU A 425 25.41 3.34 -10.85
C GLU A 425 23.99 2.81 -10.68
N VAL A 426 23.71 1.64 -11.27
CA VAL A 426 22.46 0.92 -11.07
C VAL A 426 22.53 0.12 -9.77
N SER A 427 21.60 0.34 -8.85
CA SER A 427 21.43 -0.53 -7.67
C SER A 427 20.69 -1.82 -8.06
N HIS A 428 19.47 -1.68 -8.59
CA HIS A 428 18.65 -2.81 -9.04
C HIS A 428 17.48 -2.34 -9.91
N ILE A 429 16.78 -3.29 -10.52
CA ILE A 429 15.53 -3.05 -11.25
C ILE A 429 14.37 -3.10 -10.25
N VAL A 430 13.50 -2.10 -10.30
CA VAL A 430 12.30 -1.99 -9.45
C VAL A 430 11.06 -2.51 -10.17
N ALA A 431 10.91 -2.21 -11.46
CA ALA A 431 9.73 -2.60 -12.24
C ALA A 431 10.07 -2.78 -13.72
N GLU A 432 9.17 -3.41 -14.45
CA GLU A 432 9.26 -3.64 -15.90
C GLU A 432 7.93 -3.24 -16.55
N ARG A 433 7.99 -2.65 -17.74
CA ARG A 433 6.82 -2.38 -18.56
C ARG A 433 7.09 -2.71 -20.02
N VAL A 434 6.06 -3.21 -20.69
CA VAL A 434 6.08 -3.39 -22.14
C VAL A 434 5.38 -2.18 -22.76
N THR A 435 6.10 -1.43 -23.58
CA THR A 435 5.54 -0.35 -24.39
C THR A 435 5.23 -0.87 -25.80
N ARG A 436 4.75 -0.01 -26.70
CA ARG A 436 4.51 -0.42 -28.11
C ARG A 436 5.81 -0.80 -28.81
N ASP A 437 6.92 -0.15 -28.46
CA ASP A 437 8.16 -0.18 -29.23
C ASP A 437 9.29 -0.93 -28.52
N SER A 438 9.26 -1.04 -27.19
CA SER A 438 10.32 -1.68 -26.41
C SER A 438 9.87 -2.16 -25.02
N VAL A 439 10.68 -3.04 -24.41
CA VAL A 439 10.64 -3.31 -22.98
C VAL A 439 11.47 -2.23 -22.26
N GLN A 440 10.92 -1.68 -21.20
CA GLN A 440 11.59 -0.72 -20.33
C GLN A 440 11.63 -1.21 -18.90
N TYR A 441 12.68 -0.82 -18.18
CA TYR A 441 12.89 -1.15 -16.78
C TYR A 441 12.98 0.13 -15.95
N LEU A 442 12.30 0.15 -14.81
CA LEU A 442 12.42 1.22 -13.83
C LEU A 442 13.64 0.94 -12.96
N ILE A 443 14.60 1.85 -12.97
CA ILE A 443 15.91 1.67 -12.34
C ILE A 443 15.94 2.40 -11.00
N ARG A 444 16.33 1.68 -9.93
CA ARG A 444 16.82 2.30 -8.71
C ARG A 444 18.30 2.59 -8.87
N TRP A 445 18.67 3.86 -8.76
CA TRP A 445 20.06 4.29 -8.77
C TRP A 445 20.71 4.16 -7.39
N ALA A 446 21.97 3.76 -7.34
CA ALA A 446 22.68 3.60 -6.08
C ALA A 446 22.82 4.95 -5.36
N GLY A 447 22.33 5.02 -4.12
CA GLY A 447 22.38 6.25 -3.31
C GLY A 447 21.29 7.28 -3.60
N TYR A 448 20.30 6.97 -4.46
CA TYR A 448 19.16 7.85 -4.77
C TYR A 448 17.85 7.30 -4.20
N ALA A 449 16.86 8.18 -4.00
CA ALA A 449 15.55 7.83 -3.46
C ALA A 449 14.55 7.37 -4.54
N PRO A 450 13.45 6.68 -4.15
CA PRO A 450 12.44 6.17 -5.09
C PRO A 450 11.79 7.19 -6.04
N HIS A 451 11.79 8.48 -5.71
CA HIS A 451 11.23 9.53 -6.58
C HIS A 451 12.18 9.92 -7.72
N GLU A 452 13.42 9.47 -7.68
CA GLU A 452 14.48 9.70 -8.67
C GLU A 452 14.66 8.50 -9.62
N ASP A 453 13.84 7.45 -9.44
CA ASP A 453 13.83 6.28 -10.31
C ASP A 453 13.41 6.67 -11.74
N THR A 454 14.08 6.11 -12.74
CA THR A 454 13.78 6.42 -14.15
C THR A 454 13.57 5.17 -14.98
N TRP A 455 12.70 5.25 -15.98
CA TRP A 455 12.48 4.19 -16.95
C TRP A 455 13.57 4.24 -18.02
N GLN A 456 14.33 3.15 -18.17
CA GLN A 456 15.40 2.99 -19.15
C GLN A 456 15.04 1.92 -20.17
N ASN A 457 15.47 2.06 -21.43
CA ASN A 457 15.32 1.00 -22.42
C ASN A 457 16.35 -0.09 -22.19
N VAL A 458 16.06 -1.30 -22.66
CA VAL A 458 17.02 -2.43 -22.59
C VAL A 458 18.36 -2.07 -23.23
N ALA A 459 18.35 -1.29 -24.33
CA ALA A 459 19.55 -0.87 -25.04
C ALA A 459 20.46 0.06 -24.22
N ASP A 460 19.90 0.81 -23.28
CA ASP A 460 20.63 1.74 -22.41
C ASP A 460 21.31 0.97 -21.25
N LEU A 461 20.82 -0.23 -20.92
CA LEU A 461 21.27 -1.04 -19.78
C LEU A 461 22.42 -2.00 -20.11
N GLN A 462 23.16 -1.78 -21.21
CA GLN A 462 24.30 -2.62 -21.60
C GLN A 462 25.36 -2.71 -20.49
N GLY A 463 25.63 -1.59 -19.81
CA GLY A 463 26.54 -1.53 -18.67
C GLY A 463 26.03 -2.30 -17.45
N ALA A 464 24.71 -2.50 -17.31
CA ALA A 464 24.04 -3.09 -16.15
C ALA A 464 23.52 -4.52 -16.39
N SER A 465 24.25 -5.32 -17.18
CA SER A 465 23.85 -6.69 -17.53
C SER A 465 23.60 -7.61 -16.33
N MET A 466 24.25 -7.38 -15.18
CA MET A 466 23.98 -8.14 -13.95
C MET A 466 22.58 -7.90 -13.40
N ALA A 467 22.13 -6.65 -13.31
CA ALA A 467 20.79 -6.32 -12.83
C ALA A 467 19.71 -6.93 -13.73
N LEU A 468 19.94 -6.93 -15.04
CA LEU A 468 19.06 -7.62 -16.00
C LEU A 468 19.04 -9.13 -15.77
N ARG A 469 20.22 -9.77 -15.58
CA ARG A 469 20.30 -11.21 -15.32
C ARG A 469 19.60 -11.60 -14.01
N GLU A 470 19.78 -10.83 -12.94
CA GLU A 470 19.12 -11.08 -11.66
C GLU A 470 17.60 -10.98 -11.78
N TRP A 471 17.10 -9.93 -12.45
CA TRP A 471 15.67 -9.75 -12.69
C TRP A 471 15.06 -10.89 -13.50
N GLN A 472 15.71 -11.29 -14.60
CA GLN A 472 15.20 -12.38 -15.44
C GLN A 472 15.33 -13.74 -14.76
N SER A 473 16.46 -14.04 -14.10
CA SER A 473 16.64 -15.28 -13.34
C SER A 473 15.54 -15.44 -12.30
N PHE A 474 15.17 -14.36 -11.60
CA PHE A 474 14.10 -14.43 -10.61
C PHE A 474 12.73 -14.75 -11.23
N LYS A 475 12.39 -14.13 -12.36
CA LYS A 475 11.16 -14.44 -13.13
C LYS A 475 11.16 -15.89 -13.61
N GLU A 476 12.29 -16.37 -14.10
CA GLU A 476 12.46 -17.77 -14.51
C GLU A 476 12.29 -18.73 -13.33
N ASP A 477 12.86 -18.43 -12.17
CA ASP A 477 12.71 -19.23 -10.95
C ASP A 477 11.24 -19.35 -10.54
N ILE A 478 10.50 -18.23 -10.56
CA ILE A 478 9.05 -18.22 -10.35
C ILE A 478 8.38 -19.15 -11.37
N HIS A 479 8.63 -18.97 -12.67
CA HIS A 479 8.03 -19.79 -13.70
C HIS A 479 8.34 -21.29 -13.56
N ARG A 480 9.58 -21.65 -13.21
CA ARG A 480 9.97 -23.04 -12.97
C ARG A 480 9.21 -23.65 -11.79
N LYS A 481 9.12 -22.94 -10.66
CA LYS A 481 8.33 -23.39 -9.50
C LYS A 481 6.83 -23.48 -9.81
N MET A 482 6.29 -22.54 -10.58
CA MET A 482 4.90 -22.59 -11.03
C MET A 482 4.62 -23.79 -11.95
N ALA A 483 5.59 -24.18 -12.78
CA ALA A 483 5.43 -25.30 -13.71
C ALA A 483 5.26 -26.65 -13.00
N VAL A 484 5.84 -26.84 -11.80
CA VAL A 484 5.70 -28.05 -11.00
C VAL A 484 4.23 -28.38 -10.73
N TYR A 485 3.44 -27.38 -10.33
CA TYR A 485 2.02 -27.56 -10.03
C TYR A 485 1.14 -27.75 -11.26
N LYS A 486 1.54 -27.20 -12.41
CA LYS A 486 0.82 -27.41 -13.67
C LYS A 486 0.98 -28.84 -14.21
N HIS A 487 2.14 -29.47 -13.96
CA HIS A 487 2.43 -30.83 -14.41
C HIS A 487 1.94 -31.91 -13.44
N SER A 488 1.89 -31.65 -12.14
CA SER A 488 1.36 -32.62 -11.18
C SER A 488 -0.11 -32.96 -11.45
N ASP A 489 -0.92 -31.97 -11.85
CA ASP A 489 -2.36 -32.17 -12.07
C ASP A 489 -2.68 -32.84 -13.43
N SER A 490 -1.77 -32.81 -14.42
CA SER A 490 -1.97 -33.52 -15.70
C SER A 490 -1.77 -35.02 -15.59
N ILE A 491 -0.94 -35.48 -14.64
CA ILE A 491 -0.69 -36.90 -14.39
C ILE A 491 -1.88 -37.53 -13.65
N PHE A 492 -2.49 -36.81 -12.70
CA PHE A 492 -3.66 -37.31 -11.94
C PHE A 492 -5.02 -37.03 -12.63
N GLY A 493 -5.08 -36.14 -13.62
CA GLY A 493 -6.32 -35.81 -14.35
C GLY A 493 -6.76 -36.80 -15.44
N SER A 494 -6.00 -37.87 -15.69
CA SER A 494 -6.28 -38.85 -16.77
C SER A 494 -7.01 -40.12 -16.31
N SER A 495 -7.24 -40.32 -15.01
CA SER A 495 -7.80 -41.56 -14.46
C SER A 495 -9.26 -41.46 -13.98
N GLY A 496 -9.96 -40.36 -14.24
CA GLY A 496 -11.29 -40.12 -13.68
C GLY A 496 -12.32 -39.53 -14.64
N ASN A 497 -12.56 -40.16 -15.79
CA ASN A 497 -13.86 -40.04 -16.46
C ASN A 497 -14.07 -41.16 -17.50
N ARG A 498 -14.30 -42.39 -17.02
CA ARG A 498 -15.09 -43.37 -17.79
C ARG A 498 -16.53 -43.26 -17.29
N ARG A 499 -17.38 -42.76 -18.19
CA ARG A 499 -18.85 -42.72 -18.20
C ARG A 499 -19.53 -43.52 -17.08
N LEU A 500 -20.47 -42.88 -16.39
CA LEU A 500 -21.89 -43.20 -16.42
C LEU A 500 -22.72 -41.99 -15.99
#